data_AF-A0A2U2IZA2-F1
#
_entry.id   AF-A0A2U2IZA2-F1
#
_cell.length_a   1.000
_cell.length_b   1.000
_cell.length_c   1.000
_cell.angle_alpha   90.00
_cell.angle_beta   90.00
_cell.angle_gamma   90.00
#
_symmetry.space_group_name_H-M   'P 1'
#
loop_
_entity.id
_entity.type
_entity.pdbx_description
1 polymer ?
#
loop_
_entity_poly.entity_id
_entity_poly.type
_entity_poly.pdbx_seq_one_letter_code
_entity_poly.pdbx_strand_id
1 'polypeptide(L)'
;MVAVAALIISALTFWNSYSERTASEAERAAEKADEAVAKAAAAERSQSLVLTAAASRDARTLALAPTEADKVIQSLTIRFPTALDARAIDAVIEPRIEAGWIDDAVEDLDRRGSSGDLRLPVAITTRFVSEGETYSDTALYDIGYRLDSGILDTDVELRGLALIERARPKDAQARLDAIWKARSR
;
A
#
# COMPACT_ATOMS: atom_id res chain seq x y z
N MET A 1 -43.21 -40.06 -48.48
CA MET A 1 -43.14 -39.49 -47.11
C MET A 1 -41.75 -38.89 -46.85
N VAL A 2 -41.33 -37.90 -47.64
CA VAL A 2 -39.97 -37.32 -47.56
C VAL A 2 -39.97 -35.95 -46.87
N ALA A 3 -41.11 -35.25 -46.85
CA ALA A 3 -41.24 -33.91 -46.27
C ALA A 3 -41.07 -33.87 -44.74
N VAL A 4 -41.47 -34.94 -44.02
CA VAL A 4 -41.38 -35.00 -42.55
C VAL A 4 -39.94 -35.21 -42.07
N ALA A 5 -39.14 -35.98 -42.81
CA ALA A 5 -37.75 -36.24 -42.46
C ALA A 5 -36.87 -34.98 -42.60
N ALA A 6 -37.09 -34.18 -43.64
CA ALA A 6 -36.35 -32.92 -43.85
C ALA A 6 -36.65 -31.87 -42.75
N LEU A 7 -37.87 -31.85 -42.22
CA LEU A 7 -38.31 -30.90 -41.20
C LEU A 7 -37.70 -31.20 -39.83
N ILE A 8 -37.58 -32.49 -39.48
CA ILE A 8 -36.94 -32.95 -38.24
C ILE A 8 -35.44 -32.66 -38.27
N ILE A 9 -34.78 -32.91 -39.41
CA ILE A 9 -33.35 -32.62 -39.59
C ILE A 9 -33.10 -31.10 -39.50
N SER A 10 -33.94 -30.27 -40.12
CA SER A 10 -33.80 -28.82 -40.09
C SER A 10 -34.01 -28.23 -38.68
N ALA A 11 -34.94 -28.77 -37.89
CA ALA A 11 -35.13 -28.39 -36.50
C ALA A 11 -33.94 -28.79 -35.61
N LEU A 12 -33.35 -29.97 -35.83
CA LEU A 12 -32.15 -30.42 -35.11
C LEU A 12 -30.92 -29.57 -35.44
N THR A 13 -30.71 -29.23 -36.72
CA THR A 13 -29.60 -28.36 -37.13
C THR A 13 -29.78 -26.93 -36.61
N PHE A 14 -31.02 -26.42 -36.61
CA PHE A 14 -31.33 -25.10 -36.07
C PHE A 14 -31.11 -25.04 -34.56
N TRP A 15 -31.50 -26.08 -33.81
CA TRP A 15 -31.26 -26.16 -32.37
C TRP A 15 -29.78 -26.29 -32.02
N ASN A 16 -29.03 -27.10 -32.77
CA ASN A 16 -27.59 -27.24 -32.59
C ASN A 16 -26.84 -25.92 -32.86
N SER A 17 -27.25 -25.20 -33.91
CA SER A 17 -26.69 -23.89 -34.25
C SER A 17 -27.01 -22.84 -33.17
N TYR A 18 -28.21 -22.86 -32.60
CA TYR A 18 -28.59 -21.94 -31.51
C TYR A 18 -27.78 -22.22 -30.23
N SER A 19 -27.60 -23.50 -29.85
CA SER A 19 -26.81 -23.88 -28.68
C SER A 19 -25.33 -23.51 -28.81
N GLU A 20 -24.72 -23.75 -29.98
CA GLU A 20 -23.34 -23.33 -30.27
C GLU A 20 -23.19 -21.82 -30.23
N ARG A 21 -24.16 -21.07 -30.74
CA ARG A 21 -24.13 -19.60 -30.70
C ARG A 21 -24.23 -19.06 -29.28
N THR A 22 -25.11 -19.60 -28.44
CA THR A 22 -25.20 -19.20 -27.03
C THR A 22 -23.97 -19.57 -26.20
N ALA A 23 -23.37 -20.75 -26.45
CA ALA A 23 -22.12 -21.14 -25.76
C ALA A 23 -20.96 -20.22 -26.16
N SER A 24 -20.85 -19.91 -27.46
CA SER A 24 -19.81 -19.02 -27.99
C SER A 24 -20.01 -17.54 -27.59
N GLU A 25 -21.24 -17.10 -27.36
CA GLU A 25 -21.55 -15.78 -26.78
C GLU A 25 -21.20 -15.72 -25.29
N ALA A 26 -21.47 -16.79 -24.53
CA ALA A 26 -21.11 -16.90 -23.11
C ALA A 26 -19.59 -16.94 -22.89
N GLU A 27 -18.85 -17.68 -23.72
CA GLU A 27 -17.39 -17.79 -23.66
C GLU A 27 -16.72 -16.44 -23.98
N ARG A 28 -17.19 -15.72 -25.02
CA ARG A 28 -16.70 -14.36 -25.32
C ARG A 28 -17.05 -13.33 -24.24
N ALA A 29 -18.18 -13.50 -23.56
CA ALA A 29 -18.56 -12.62 -22.45
C ALA A 29 -17.67 -12.87 -21.21
N ALA A 30 -17.34 -14.14 -20.92
CA ALA A 30 -16.42 -14.51 -19.86
C ALA A 30 -15.00 -14.00 -20.16
N GLU A 31 -14.49 -14.20 -21.38
CA GLU A 31 -13.17 -13.72 -21.80
C GLU A 31 -13.05 -12.20 -21.66
N LYS A 32 -14.07 -11.43 -22.08
CA LYS A 32 -14.11 -9.97 -21.89
C LYS A 32 -14.19 -9.56 -20.43
N ALA A 33 -14.88 -10.32 -19.59
CA ALA A 33 -14.96 -10.05 -18.16
C ALA A 33 -13.60 -10.29 -17.49
N ASP A 34 -12.92 -11.39 -17.84
CA ASP A 34 -11.58 -11.71 -17.36
C ASP A 34 -10.55 -10.68 -17.82
N GLU A 35 -10.60 -10.24 -19.09
CA GLU A 35 -9.79 -9.13 -19.59
C GLU A 35 -10.06 -7.82 -18.85
N ALA A 36 -11.32 -7.51 -18.56
CA ALA A 36 -11.70 -6.31 -17.82
C ALA A 36 -11.19 -6.35 -16.36
N VAL A 37 -11.28 -7.50 -15.70
CA VAL A 37 -10.75 -7.72 -14.34
C VAL A 37 -9.23 -7.64 -14.34
N ALA A 38 -8.55 -8.29 -15.31
CA ALA A 38 -7.11 -8.23 -15.44
C ALA A 38 -6.60 -6.80 -15.68
N LYS A 39 -7.32 -6.04 -16.53
CA LYS A 39 -7.01 -4.63 -16.80
C LYS A 39 -7.25 -3.74 -15.58
N ALA A 40 -8.34 -3.96 -14.84
CA ALA A 40 -8.62 -3.23 -13.61
C ALA A 40 -7.54 -3.52 -12.54
N ALA A 41 -7.16 -4.78 -12.37
CA ALA A 41 -6.11 -5.17 -11.44
C ALA A 41 -4.73 -4.63 -11.86
N ALA A 42 -4.45 -4.53 -13.17
CA ALA A 42 -3.24 -3.89 -13.67
C ALA A 42 -3.22 -2.39 -13.36
N ALA A 43 -4.32 -1.68 -13.64
CA ALA A 43 -4.43 -0.26 -13.32
C ALA A 43 -4.27 0.02 -11.82
N GLU A 44 -4.89 -0.79 -10.95
CA GLU A 44 -4.75 -0.65 -9.50
C GLU A 44 -3.30 -0.90 -9.05
N ARG A 45 -2.62 -1.89 -9.64
CA ARG A 45 -1.20 -2.15 -9.35
C ARG A 45 -0.30 -1.00 -9.77
N SER A 46 -0.51 -0.39 -10.94
CA SER A 46 0.27 0.77 -11.38
C SER A 46 0.03 2.01 -10.50
N GLN A 47 -1.18 2.16 -9.96
CA GLN A 47 -1.57 3.31 -9.13
C GLN A 47 -1.22 3.19 -7.64
N SER A 48 -0.87 2.00 -7.17
CA SER A 48 -0.54 1.77 -5.76
C SER A 48 0.97 1.65 -5.55
N LEU A 49 1.46 1.90 -4.34
CA LEU A 49 2.88 1.75 -4.03
C LEU A 49 3.03 0.98 -2.70
N VAL A 50 4.01 0.09 -2.62
CA VAL A 50 4.41 -0.52 -1.34
C VAL A 50 5.87 -0.19 -1.10
N LEU A 51 6.14 0.47 0.02
CA LEU A 51 7.49 0.79 0.46
C LEU A 51 8.10 -0.36 1.27
N THR A 52 9.39 -0.57 1.05
CA THR A 52 10.29 -1.36 1.89
C THR A 52 11.32 -0.43 2.52
N ALA A 53 11.89 -0.85 3.63
CA ALA A 53 12.90 -0.08 4.35
C ALA A 53 14.13 -0.92 4.64
N ALA A 54 15.32 -0.34 4.45
CA ALA A 54 16.58 -0.92 4.86
C ALA A 54 17.24 0.00 5.90
N ALA A 55 17.50 -0.53 7.09
CA ALA A 55 18.24 0.20 8.12
C ALA A 55 19.71 0.35 7.74
N SER A 56 20.25 1.55 7.98
CA SER A 56 21.68 1.83 7.92
C SER A 56 22.44 1.01 8.96
N ARG A 57 23.76 0.87 8.80
CA ARG A 57 24.61 0.10 9.72
C ARG A 57 24.58 0.60 11.16
N ASP A 58 24.36 1.91 11.34
CA ASP A 58 24.23 2.58 12.64
C ASP A 58 22.78 2.64 13.14
N ALA A 59 21.82 2.07 12.40
CA ALA A 59 20.38 2.12 12.70
C ALA A 59 19.81 3.54 12.87
N ARG A 60 20.49 4.58 12.37
CA ARG A 60 20.00 5.98 12.47
C ARG A 60 19.16 6.41 11.29
N THR A 61 19.18 5.67 10.20
CA THR A 61 18.42 5.98 8.98
C THR A 61 17.76 4.72 8.43
N LEU A 62 16.50 4.84 7.99
CA LEU A 62 15.86 3.86 7.11
C LEU A 62 15.82 4.41 5.70
N ALA A 63 16.55 3.77 4.77
CA ALA A 63 16.39 4.04 3.35
C ALA A 63 15.09 3.39 2.85
N LEU A 64 14.22 4.18 2.23
CA LEU A 64 12.94 3.74 1.70
C LEU A 64 13.06 3.47 0.20
N ALA A 65 12.53 2.34 -0.24
CA ALA A 65 12.48 2.00 -1.66
C ALA A 65 11.12 1.38 -2.02
N PRO A 66 10.62 1.61 -3.25
CA PRO A 66 9.53 0.82 -3.78
C PRO A 66 9.85 -0.68 -3.74
N THR A 67 8.85 -1.50 -3.45
CA THR A 67 8.97 -2.95 -3.57
C THR A 67 9.08 -3.36 -5.04
N GLU A 68 8.41 -2.63 -5.93
CA GLU A 68 8.45 -2.87 -7.37
C GLU A 68 9.49 -1.95 -8.03
N ALA A 69 10.46 -2.56 -8.73
CA ALA A 69 11.63 -1.86 -9.27
C ALA A 69 11.33 -0.92 -10.45
N ASP A 70 10.16 -1.05 -11.08
CA ASP A 70 9.67 -0.20 -12.17
C ASP A 70 9.07 1.12 -11.66
N LYS A 71 8.94 1.28 -10.33
CA LYS A 71 8.42 2.50 -9.72
C LYS A 71 9.55 3.35 -9.17
N VAL A 72 9.45 4.66 -9.38
CA VAL A 72 10.45 5.63 -8.94
C VAL A 72 9.81 6.68 -8.05
N ILE A 73 10.27 6.79 -6.81
CA ILE A 73 9.79 7.80 -5.86
C ILE A 73 10.30 9.18 -6.29
N GLN A 74 9.41 10.16 -6.39
CA GLN A 74 9.74 11.57 -6.64
C GLN A 74 9.77 12.39 -5.36
N SER A 75 8.86 12.11 -4.43
CA SER A 75 8.77 12.79 -3.15
C SER A 75 7.94 11.97 -2.18
N LEU A 76 8.20 12.13 -0.88
CA LEU A 76 7.33 11.59 0.16
C LEU A 76 7.06 12.63 1.24
N THR A 77 5.89 12.52 1.86
CA THR A 77 5.50 13.28 3.04
C THR A 77 5.11 12.31 4.14
N ILE A 78 5.71 12.45 5.31
CA ILE A 78 5.42 11.66 6.51
C ILE A 78 4.58 12.51 7.46
N ARG A 79 3.48 11.95 7.96
CA ARG A 79 2.66 12.54 9.00
C ARG A 79 2.61 11.64 10.22
N PHE A 80 2.66 12.27 11.38
CA PHE A 80 2.56 11.62 12.69
C PHE A 80 1.13 11.70 13.24
N PRO A 81 0.78 10.86 14.24
CA PRO A 81 -0.44 11.04 15.01
C PRO A 81 -0.52 12.44 15.61
N THR A 82 -1.70 13.06 15.57
CA THR A 82 -1.91 14.43 16.08
C THR A 82 -1.58 14.57 17.56
N ALA A 83 -1.75 13.50 18.34
CA ALA A 83 -1.43 13.46 19.77
C ALA A 83 0.07 13.68 20.09
N LEU A 84 0.95 13.54 19.10
CA LEU A 84 2.40 13.75 19.26
C LEU A 84 2.81 15.20 18.97
N ASP A 85 1.92 16.03 18.43
CA ASP A 85 2.20 17.42 18.01
C ASP A 85 3.45 17.60 17.11
N ALA A 86 3.89 16.52 16.46
CA ALA A 86 5.05 16.50 15.60
C ALA A 86 4.72 17.07 14.21
N ARG A 87 5.65 17.85 13.64
CA ARG A 87 5.48 18.42 12.30
C ARG A 87 5.54 17.33 11.24
N ALA A 88 4.77 17.52 10.17
CA ALA A 88 4.93 16.70 8.97
C ALA A 88 6.31 16.91 8.35
N ILE A 89 6.85 15.84 7.75
CA ILE A 89 8.20 15.81 7.19
C ILE A 89 8.11 15.56 5.70
N ASP A 90 8.73 16.42 4.91
CA ASP A 90 8.83 16.28 3.46
C ASP A 90 10.24 15.82 3.08
N ALA A 91 10.36 14.62 2.52
CA ALA A 91 11.61 14.12 1.97
C ALA A 91 11.51 14.10 0.42
N VAL A 92 12.19 15.07 -0.19
CA VAL A 92 12.11 15.36 -1.63
C VAL A 92 13.31 14.79 -2.40
N ILE A 93 14.49 14.71 -1.76
CA ILE A 93 15.74 14.37 -2.44
C ILE A 93 16.09 12.90 -2.26
N GLU A 94 15.98 12.39 -1.03
CA GLU A 94 16.30 11.00 -0.72
C GLU A 94 15.17 10.40 0.11
N PRO A 95 14.54 9.31 -0.35
CA PRO A 95 13.44 8.72 0.37
C PRO A 95 13.97 7.98 1.59
N ARG A 96 13.96 8.63 2.76
CA ARG A 96 14.48 8.07 4.01
C ARG A 96 13.66 8.50 5.23
N ILE A 97 13.89 7.80 6.34
CA ILE A 97 13.42 8.17 7.69
C ILE A 97 14.64 8.28 8.59
N GLU A 98 14.75 9.36 9.35
CA GLU A 98 15.86 9.60 10.29
C GLU A 98 15.42 9.36 11.73
N ALA A 99 16.32 8.84 12.56
CA ALA A 99 16.04 8.53 13.96
C ALA A 99 15.65 9.78 14.76
N GLY A 100 16.28 10.92 14.46
CA GLY A 100 15.96 12.20 15.12
C GLY A 100 14.51 12.62 14.93
N TRP A 101 13.91 12.33 13.77
CA TRP A 101 12.49 12.64 13.54
C TRP A 101 11.55 11.84 14.44
N ILE A 102 11.95 10.62 14.78
CA ILE A 102 11.18 9.76 15.68
C ILE A 102 11.42 10.20 17.11
N ASP A 103 12.67 10.50 17.46
CA ASP A 103 13.06 11.00 18.77
C ASP A 103 12.28 12.28 19.14
N ASP A 104 12.29 13.28 18.25
CA ASP A 104 11.52 14.52 18.37
C ASP A 104 10.01 14.25 18.52
N ALA A 105 9.46 13.29 17.76
CA ALA A 105 8.04 12.98 17.80
C ALA A 105 7.61 12.22 19.07
N VAL A 106 8.52 11.55 19.76
CA VAL A 106 8.24 10.75 20.96
C VAL A 106 8.94 11.28 22.21
N GLU A 107 9.51 12.49 22.15
CA GLU A 107 10.24 13.15 23.23
C GLU A 107 9.41 13.27 24.51
N ASP A 108 8.18 13.73 24.37
CA ASP A 108 7.28 13.99 25.50
C ASP A 108 6.49 12.74 25.96
N LEU A 109 6.65 11.59 25.31
CA LEU A 109 6.03 10.34 25.76
C LEU A 109 6.80 9.76 26.95
N ASP A 110 6.10 9.19 27.94
CA ASP A 110 6.76 8.55 29.08
C ASP A 110 7.53 7.30 28.60
N ARG A 111 8.85 7.47 28.39
CA ARG A 111 9.77 6.42 27.93
C ARG A 111 10.04 5.36 29.02
N ARG A 112 9.56 5.59 30.24
CA ARG A 112 9.82 4.70 31.39
C ARG A 112 9.11 3.36 31.21
N GLY A 113 9.88 2.28 31.20
CA GLY A 113 9.36 0.90 31.18
C GLY A 113 9.15 0.31 29.78
N SER A 114 9.44 1.07 28.72
CA SER A 114 9.37 0.58 27.34
C SER A 114 10.65 -0.20 26.99
N SER A 115 10.72 -1.48 27.38
CA SER A 115 11.81 -2.37 26.94
C SER A 115 11.38 -3.19 25.72
N GLY A 116 12.15 -3.10 24.64
CA GLY A 116 11.94 -3.89 23.42
C GLY A 116 11.64 -3.08 22.16
N ASP A 117 11.21 -3.79 21.11
CA ASP A 117 10.86 -3.18 19.82
C ASP A 117 9.51 -2.45 19.93
N LEU A 118 9.54 -1.14 19.76
CA LEU A 118 8.39 -0.25 19.70
C LEU A 118 7.96 0.00 18.25
N ARG A 119 6.74 0.53 18.09
CA ARG A 119 6.16 0.83 16.79
C ARG A 119 5.48 2.18 16.81
N LEU A 120 5.84 3.03 15.87
CA LEU A 120 5.20 4.32 15.65
C LEU A 120 4.41 4.26 14.34
N PRO A 121 3.06 4.30 14.38
CA PRO A 121 2.29 4.43 13.17
C PRO A 121 2.50 5.82 12.57
N VAL A 122 2.65 5.89 11.25
CA VAL A 122 2.75 7.11 10.44
C VAL A 122 1.92 6.97 9.17
N ALA A 123 1.49 8.10 8.61
CA ALA A 123 0.94 8.13 7.25
C ALA A 123 2.00 8.64 6.28
N ILE A 124 2.31 7.85 5.25
CA ILE A 124 3.25 8.21 4.20
C ILE A 124 2.46 8.47 2.92
N THR A 125 2.54 9.70 2.42
CA THR A 125 2.03 10.08 1.10
C THR A 125 3.21 10.11 0.13
N THR A 126 3.17 9.28 -0.90
CA THR A 126 4.25 9.18 -1.86
C THR A 126 3.77 9.64 -3.23
N ARG A 127 4.57 10.47 -3.90
CA ARG A 127 4.45 10.74 -5.33
C ARG A 127 5.50 9.91 -6.05
N PHE A 128 5.09 9.16 -7.07
CA PHE A 128 5.98 8.26 -7.79
C PHE A 128 5.64 8.21 -9.27
N VAL A 129 6.59 7.75 -10.07
CA VAL A 129 6.39 7.46 -11.49
C VAL A 129 6.26 5.96 -11.67
N SER A 130 5.27 5.52 -12.44
CA SER A 130 5.13 4.14 -12.92
C SER A 130 4.71 4.21 -14.39
N GLU A 131 5.36 3.43 -15.25
CA GLU A 131 5.06 3.39 -16.70
C GLU A 131 5.09 4.77 -17.40
N GLY A 132 5.88 5.72 -16.88
CA GLY A 132 5.99 7.09 -17.42
C GLY A 132 4.91 8.06 -16.96
N GLU A 133 3.93 7.61 -16.19
CA GLU A 133 2.89 8.44 -15.58
C GLU A 133 3.17 8.71 -14.10
N THR A 134 2.73 9.86 -13.60
CA THR A 134 2.91 10.24 -12.20
C THR A 134 1.66 9.91 -11.40
N TYR A 135 1.86 9.20 -10.29
CA TYR A 135 0.82 8.76 -9.37
C TYR A 135 1.09 9.27 -7.95
N SER A 136 0.05 9.21 -7.13
CA SER A 136 0.15 9.49 -5.69
C SER A 136 -0.60 8.43 -4.91
N ASP A 137 0.08 7.83 -3.94
CA ASP A 137 -0.48 6.84 -3.02
C ASP A 137 -0.31 7.31 -1.58
N THR A 138 -1.25 6.94 -0.71
CA THR A 138 -1.19 7.22 0.73
C THR A 138 -1.42 5.95 1.50
N ALA A 139 -0.45 5.58 2.32
CA ALA A 139 -0.52 4.37 3.13
C ALA A 139 -0.01 4.62 4.54
N LEU A 140 -0.56 3.86 5.48
CA LEU A 140 -0.19 3.90 6.88
C LEU A 140 0.82 2.79 7.14
N TYR A 141 1.91 3.15 7.79
CA TYR A 141 3.01 2.26 8.11
C TYR A 141 3.35 2.31 9.59
N ASP A 142 3.81 1.19 10.13
CA ASP A 142 4.51 1.14 11.41
C ASP A 142 6.00 1.27 11.17
N ILE A 143 6.60 2.30 11.76
CA ILE A 143 8.05 2.41 11.91
C ILE A 143 8.43 1.62 13.15
N GLY A 144 9.16 0.53 12.96
CA GLY A 144 9.74 -0.24 14.06
C GLY A 144 10.99 0.46 14.57
N TYR A 145 11.05 0.72 15.87
CA TYR A 145 12.20 1.35 16.51
C TYR A 145 12.46 0.76 17.90
N ARG A 146 13.66 0.98 18.43
CA ARG A 146 14.04 0.60 19.78
C ARG A 146 14.61 1.82 20.48
N LEU A 147 14.29 1.96 21.77
CA LEU A 147 14.92 2.94 22.65
C LEU A 147 16.14 2.25 23.30
N ASP A 148 17.34 2.74 22.99
CA ASP A 148 18.54 2.34 23.72
C ASP A 148 18.76 3.32 24.88
N SER A 149 18.52 2.86 26.11
CA SER A 149 18.71 3.68 27.30
C SER A 149 20.18 3.63 27.73
N GLY A 150 20.97 4.55 27.19
CA GLY A 150 22.32 4.82 27.69
C GLY A 150 22.28 5.50 29.07
N ILE A 151 23.44 5.59 29.73
CA ILE A 151 23.57 6.19 31.08
C ILE A 151 23.33 7.72 31.04
N LEU A 152 23.35 8.35 29.86
CA LEU A 152 23.29 9.80 29.65
C LEU A 152 22.23 10.26 28.65
N ASP A 153 21.84 9.44 27.67
CA ASP A 153 20.87 9.79 26.64
C ASP A 153 20.06 8.56 26.19
N THR A 154 18.83 8.76 25.71
CA THR A 154 17.99 7.70 25.14
C THR A 154 18.01 7.82 23.63
N ASP A 155 18.75 6.93 22.95
CA ASP A 155 18.87 6.96 21.50
C ASP A 155 17.79 6.10 20.83
N VAL A 156 17.24 6.61 19.72
CA VAL A 156 16.37 5.83 18.83
C VAL A 156 17.21 5.03 17.84
N GLU A 157 16.99 3.72 17.81
CA GLU A 157 17.46 2.81 16.76
C GLU A 157 16.30 2.39 15.85
N LEU A 158 16.41 2.67 14.57
CA LEU A 158 15.43 2.26 13.57
C LEU A 158 15.64 0.81 13.13
N ARG A 159 14.54 0.05 13.07
CA ARG A 159 14.56 -1.40 12.78
C ARG A 159 13.95 -1.73 11.42
N GLY A 160 12.88 -1.05 11.05
CA GLY A 160 12.23 -1.31 9.76
C GLY A 160 10.89 -0.62 9.61
N LEU A 161 10.17 -1.00 8.56
CA LEU A 161 8.88 -0.44 8.16
C LEU A 161 7.91 -1.58 7.83
N ALA A 162 6.67 -1.50 8.32
CA ALA A 162 5.63 -2.48 8.05
C ALA A 162 4.34 -1.78 7.59
N LEU A 163 3.76 -2.23 6.47
CA LEU A 163 2.49 -1.70 5.97
C LEU A 163 1.34 -2.09 6.91
N ILE A 164 0.50 -1.12 7.28
CA ILE A 164 -0.72 -1.35 8.06
C ILE A 164 -1.92 -1.44 7.11
N GLU A 165 -2.22 -0.33 6.43
CA GLU A 165 -3.35 -0.23 5.49
C GLU A 165 -3.09 0.89 4.49
N ARG A 166 -3.76 0.84 3.34
CA ARG A 166 -3.84 2.00 2.44
C ARG A 166 -4.98 2.90 2.87
N ALA A 167 -4.83 4.21 2.67
CA ALA A 167 -5.85 5.17 3.02
C ALA A 167 -6.05 6.19 1.91
N ARG A 168 -7.26 6.75 1.84
CA ARG A 168 -7.48 7.95 1.02
C ARG A 168 -6.78 9.13 1.70
N PRO A 169 -6.16 10.05 0.94
CA PRO A 169 -5.43 11.19 1.52
C PRO A 169 -6.24 11.98 2.56
N LYS A 170 -7.55 12.15 2.31
CA LYS A 170 -8.47 12.87 3.20
C LYS A 170 -8.78 12.16 4.52
N ASP A 171 -8.67 10.84 4.56
CA ASP A 171 -9.02 10.02 5.73
C ASP A 171 -7.77 9.59 6.52
N ALA A 172 -6.58 9.73 5.92
CA ALA A 172 -5.33 9.20 6.47
C ALA A 172 -5.05 9.67 7.89
N GLN A 173 -5.23 10.96 8.20
CA GLN A 173 -5.00 11.49 9.55
C GLN A 173 -5.97 10.89 10.57
N ALA A 174 -7.27 10.84 10.25
CA ALA A 174 -8.28 10.30 11.17
C ALA A 174 -8.05 8.81 11.44
N ARG A 175 -7.62 8.05 10.43
CA ARG A 175 -7.25 6.63 10.58
C ARG A 175 -5.98 6.46 11.42
N LEU A 176 -4.96 7.28 11.15
CA LEU A 176 -3.71 7.29 11.89
C LEU A 176 -3.95 7.55 13.39
N ASP A 177 -4.71 8.59 13.72
CA ASP A 177 -5.04 8.95 15.10
C ASP A 177 -5.87 7.86 15.79
N ALA A 178 -6.78 7.20 15.06
CA ALA A 178 -7.55 6.08 15.58
C ALA A 178 -6.66 4.87 15.92
N ILE A 179 -5.68 4.54 15.07
CA ILE A 179 -4.71 3.47 15.31
C ILE A 179 -3.84 3.80 16.53
N TRP A 180 -3.33 5.04 16.60
CA TRP A 180 -2.53 5.50 17.73
C TRP A 180 -3.30 5.35 19.04
N LYS A 181 -4.52 5.92 19.12
CA LYS A 181 -5.38 5.85 20.30
C LYS A 181 -5.75 4.42 20.72
N ALA A 182 -5.86 3.50 19.78
CA ALA A 182 -6.14 2.10 20.07
C ALA A 182 -4.94 1.38 20.72
N ARG A 183 -3.72 1.84 20.48
CA ARG A 183 -2.46 1.24 20.94
C ARG A 183 -1.85 1.95 22.14
N SER A 184 -2.07 3.25 22.29
CA SER A 184 -1.55 4.08 23.38
C SER A 184 -2.35 3.93 24.69
N ARG A 185 -3.04 2.79 24.88
CA ARG A 185 -3.90 2.51 26.02
C ARG A 185 -3.23 1.56 27.00
#